data_AF-A0A2Z6E6Q2-F1
#
_entry.id   AF-A0A2Z6E6Q2-F1
#
_cell.length_a   1.000
_cell.length_b   1.000
_cell.length_c   1.000
_cell.angle_alpha   90.00
_cell.angle_beta   90.00
_cell.angle_gamma   90.00
#
_symmetry.space_group_name_H-M   'P 1'
#
loop_
_entity.id
_entity.type
_entity.pdbx_description
1 polymer ?
#
loop_
_entity_poly.entity_id
_entity_poly.type
_entity_poly.pdbx_seq_one_letter_code
_entity_poly.pdbx_strand_id
1 'polypeptide(L)'
;MAEAGRPEALDWRQRVLAVALAMVLALLPWWSGVVLLVVLAVALVIADDRALPVTTRLRLALRWGVPGMAFALQRALGGDALAWGVALLVMLTGYGLLALLEHALVRARPRTDAAPAPTWAELARRPVGPPARIVELVPPQWHEESSFADPRGGVVERHGQAFRLADGTRLAGGERGCFSPDGRWFCVALVPRGVLLYDREHGRQHRLRDWQLLGWHAGEPWLTRGEDSPPFALRDALGEHDGTKPPQAPR
;
A
#
# COMPACT_ATOMS: atom_id res chain seq x y z
N MET A 1 15.65 -6.12 27.06
CA MET A 1 14.45 -6.30 26.22
C MET A 1 14.00 -4.92 25.74
N ALA A 2 14.37 -4.57 24.51
CA ALA A 2 13.78 -3.53 23.65
C ALA A 2 14.60 -3.53 22.35
N GLU A 3 14.24 -4.36 21.38
CA GLU A 3 14.82 -4.27 20.03
C GLU A 3 14.29 -3.00 19.37
N ALA A 4 15.11 -1.95 19.42
CA ALA A 4 14.90 -0.71 18.70
C ALA A 4 14.92 -1.00 17.20
N GLY A 5 13.83 -0.62 16.52
CA GLY A 5 13.64 -0.77 15.09
C GLY A 5 14.83 -0.24 14.31
N ARG A 6 15.45 -1.11 13.50
CA ARG A 6 16.49 -0.72 12.56
C ARG A 6 15.86 0.25 11.56
N PRO A 7 16.33 1.51 11.46
CA PRO A 7 15.85 2.41 10.43
C PRO A 7 16.24 1.84 9.07
N GLU A 8 15.25 1.60 8.20
CA GLU A 8 15.51 1.20 6.82
C GLU A 8 16.51 2.17 6.21
N ALA A 9 17.67 1.64 5.85
CA ALA A 9 18.77 2.42 5.32
C ALA A 9 18.36 2.96 3.94
N LEU A 10 17.80 4.17 3.93
CA LEU A 10 17.67 4.98 2.72
C LEU A 10 18.98 4.92 1.94
N ASP A 11 18.90 4.42 0.71
CA ASP A 11 20.02 4.21 -0.21
C ASP A 11 20.87 5.50 -0.24
N TRP A 12 22.19 5.38 -0.10
CA TRP A 12 23.09 6.52 0.10
C TRP A 12 22.97 7.56 -1.02
N ARG A 13 22.63 7.07 -2.23
CA ARG A 13 22.33 7.90 -3.41
C ARG A 13 21.14 8.81 -3.19
N GLN A 14 20.08 8.31 -2.55
CA GLN A 14 18.90 9.09 -2.23
C GLN A 14 19.19 10.16 -1.17
N ARG A 15 20.06 9.87 -0.19
CA ARG A 15 20.50 10.87 0.80
C ARG A 15 21.32 11.97 0.15
N VAL A 16 22.28 11.63 -0.71
CA VAL A 16 23.11 12.61 -1.43
C VAL A 16 22.23 13.49 -2.33
N LEU A 17 21.26 12.89 -3.03
CA LEU A 17 20.36 13.63 -3.91
C LEU A 17 19.42 14.56 -3.12
N ALA A 18 18.91 14.12 -1.96
CA ALA A 18 18.10 14.95 -1.07
C ALA A 18 18.90 16.14 -0.51
N VAL A 19 20.15 15.91 -0.10
CA VAL A 19 21.05 16.97 0.41
C VAL A 19 21.42 17.95 -0.70
N ALA A 20 21.73 17.46 -1.90
CA ALA A 20 22.02 18.31 -3.06
C ALA A 20 20.82 19.18 -3.45
N LEU A 21 19.62 18.61 -3.46
CA LEU A 21 18.38 19.33 -3.75
C LEU A 21 18.10 20.41 -2.68
N ALA A 22 18.31 20.08 -1.40
CA ALA A 22 18.16 21.02 -0.29
C ALA A 22 19.15 22.19 -0.39
N MET A 23 20.41 21.93 -0.78
CA MET A 23 21.38 23.00 -1.03
C MET A 23 21.00 23.90 -2.20
N VAL A 24 20.52 23.33 -3.31
CA VAL A 24 20.08 24.11 -4.48
C VAL A 24 18.90 25.01 -4.11
N LEU A 25 17.91 24.48 -3.38
CA LEU A 25 16.79 25.25 -2.85
C LEU A 25 17.22 26.34 -1.85
N ALA A 26 18.27 26.08 -1.06
CA ALA A 26 18.82 27.05 -0.11
C ALA A 26 19.60 28.20 -0.78
N LEU A 27 20.11 27.99 -2.00
CA LEU A 27 20.80 29.01 -2.81
C LEU A 27 19.85 29.80 -3.73
N LEU A 28 18.62 29.33 -3.91
CA LEU A 28 17.65 29.96 -4.81
C LEU A 28 17.01 31.20 -4.15
N PRO A 29 16.74 32.29 -4.91
CA PRO A 29 16.03 33.46 -4.39
C PRO A 29 14.70 33.04 -3.74
N TRP A 30 14.43 33.48 -2.51
CA TRP A 30 13.32 33.01 -1.67
C TRP A 30 11.93 32.98 -2.34
N TRP A 31 11.67 33.83 -3.33
CA TRP A 31 10.45 33.83 -4.13
C TRP A 31 10.33 32.64 -5.11
N SER A 32 11.45 32.11 -5.60
CA SER A 32 11.49 30.98 -6.53
C SER A 32 11.14 29.64 -5.86
N GLY A 33 11.46 29.48 -4.58
CA GLY A 33 11.06 28.32 -3.78
C GLY A 33 9.54 28.22 -3.63
N VAL A 34 8.86 29.35 -3.44
CA VAL A 34 7.39 29.40 -3.33
C VAL A 34 6.73 28.99 -4.65
N VAL A 35 7.20 29.54 -5.79
CA VAL A 35 6.67 29.17 -7.11
C VAL A 35 6.90 27.68 -7.39
N LEU A 36 8.06 27.15 -7.04
CA LEU A 36 8.37 25.73 -7.21
C LEU A 36 7.44 24.83 -6.36
N LEU A 37 7.17 25.20 -5.11
CA LEU A 37 6.25 24.47 -4.23
C LEU A 37 4.81 24.50 -4.76
N VAL A 38 4.37 25.65 -5.29
CA VAL A 38 3.05 25.79 -5.91
C VAL A 38 2.94 24.94 -7.18
N VAL A 39 3.94 24.95 -8.05
CA VAL A 39 3.98 24.11 -9.24
C VAL A 39 3.97 22.62 -8.87
N LEU A 40 4.70 22.23 -7.82
CA LEU A 40 4.73 20.84 -7.32
C LEU A 40 3.37 20.40 -6.76
N ALA A 41 2.68 21.30 -6.03
CA ALA A 41 1.34 21.06 -5.51
C ALA A 41 0.30 20.93 -6.64
N VAL A 42 0.36 21.79 -7.65
CA VAL A 42 -0.51 21.71 -8.84
C VAL A 42 -0.24 20.42 -9.62
N ALA A 43 1.02 20.03 -9.81
CA ALA A 43 1.38 18.77 -10.44
C ALA A 43 0.83 17.55 -9.67
N LEU A 44 0.79 17.59 -8.34
CA LEU A 44 0.19 16.55 -7.49
C LEU A 44 -1.34 16.45 -7.62
N VAL A 45 -2.03 17.58 -7.82
CA VAL A 45 -3.49 17.62 -8.01
C VAL A 45 -3.90 17.15 -9.41
N ILE A 46 -3.05 17.39 -10.41
CA ILE A 46 -3.30 16.99 -11.81
C ILE A 46 -2.83 15.56 -12.11
N ALA A 47 -1.85 15.04 -11.36
CA ALA A 47 -1.32 13.71 -11.56
C ALA A 47 -2.38 12.63 -11.27
N ASP A 48 -2.79 11.94 -12.34
CA ASP A 48 -3.73 10.82 -12.31
C ASP A 48 -3.18 9.64 -11.46
N ASP A 49 -4.08 8.88 -10.84
CA ASP A 49 -3.81 7.81 -9.86
C ASP A 49 -2.90 6.68 -10.39
N ARG A 50 -2.57 6.69 -11.68
CA ARG A 50 -1.64 5.76 -12.34
C ARG A 50 -0.16 6.09 -12.09
N ALA A 51 0.16 7.25 -11.51
CA ALA A 51 1.54 7.69 -11.24
C ALA A 51 1.99 7.50 -9.77
N LEU A 52 1.47 6.47 -9.09
CA LEU A 52 1.79 6.13 -7.69
C LEU A 52 3.28 6.25 -7.29
N PRO A 53 4.28 5.77 -8.06
CA PRO A 53 5.69 5.89 -7.66
C PRO A 53 6.23 7.33 -7.72
N VAL A 54 5.64 8.20 -8.55
CA VAL A 54 6.04 9.61 -8.70
C VAL A 54 5.42 10.47 -7.61
N THR A 55 4.17 10.18 -7.20
CA THR A 55 3.48 10.95 -6.15
C THR A 55 4.15 10.82 -4.78
N THR A 56 4.66 9.64 -4.41
CA THR A 56 5.40 9.43 -3.15
C THR A 56 6.70 10.24 -3.12
N ARG A 57 7.41 10.34 -4.24
CA ARG A 57 8.64 11.14 -4.36
C ARG A 57 8.34 12.65 -4.31
N LEU A 58 7.25 13.10 -4.92
CA LEU A 58 6.81 14.49 -4.81
C LEU A 58 6.42 14.85 -3.37
N ARG A 59 5.77 13.96 -2.62
CA ARG A 59 5.45 14.19 -1.19
C ARG A 59 6.71 14.31 -0.34
N LEU A 60 7.72 13.47 -0.58
CA LEU A 60 9.01 13.59 0.09
C LEU A 60 9.71 14.91 -0.26
N ALA A 61 9.71 15.30 -1.54
CA ALA A 61 10.30 16.57 -1.97
C ALA A 61 9.59 17.78 -1.35
N LEU A 62 8.26 17.75 -1.24
CA LEU A 62 7.48 18.82 -0.61
C LEU A 62 7.73 18.89 0.91
N ARG A 63 7.81 17.73 1.58
CA ARG A 63 8.06 17.65 3.04
C ARG A 63 9.45 18.13 3.43
N TRP A 64 10.46 17.92 2.59
CA TRP A 64 11.83 18.37 2.85
C TRP A 64 12.19 19.72 2.20
N GLY A 65 11.42 20.18 1.22
CA GLY A 65 11.56 21.51 0.62
C GLY A 65 11.15 22.65 1.55
N VAL A 66 10.13 22.44 2.40
CA VAL A 66 9.65 23.45 3.36
C VAL A 66 10.72 23.83 4.40
N PRO A 67 11.43 22.89 5.05
CA PRO A 67 12.58 23.21 5.91
C PRO A 67 13.70 23.97 5.19
N GLY A 68 14.02 23.59 3.95
CA GLY A 68 15.04 24.26 3.14
C GLY A 68 14.67 25.71 2.81
N MET A 69 13.39 25.97 2.50
CA MET A 69 12.89 27.32 2.24
C MET A 69 12.87 28.19 3.51
N ALA A 70 12.50 27.63 4.66
CA ALA A 70 12.54 28.35 5.94
C ALA A 70 13.97 28.79 6.30
N PHE A 71 14.96 27.95 6.02
CA PHE A 71 16.37 28.26 6.26
C PHE A 71 16.90 29.33 5.28
N ALA A 72 16.53 29.25 3.99
CA ALA A 72 16.89 30.27 3.01
C ALA A 72 16.31 31.65 3.36
N LEU A 73 15.06 31.67 3.85
CA LEU A 73 14.39 32.89 4.29
C LEU A 73 15.03 33.47 5.55
N GLN A 74 15.37 32.63 6.54
CA GLN A 74 16.10 33.05 7.74
C GLN A 74 17.46 33.67 7.39
N ARG A 75 18.16 33.12 6.39
CA ARG A 75 19.44 33.66 5.90
C ARG A 75 19.26 35.01 5.18
N ALA A 76 18.20 35.16 4.39
CA ALA A 76 17.92 36.40 3.64
C ALA A 76 17.49 37.57 4.54
N LEU A 77 16.83 37.29 5.67
CA LEU A 77 16.32 38.28 6.62
C LEU A 77 17.31 38.67 7.75
N GLY A 78 18.57 38.23 7.68
CA GLY A 78 19.64 38.74 8.55
C GLY A 78 19.68 38.19 9.98
N GLY A 79 18.87 37.18 10.32
CA GLY A 79 18.97 36.47 11.60
C GLY A 79 18.38 37.17 12.83
N ASP A 80 17.70 38.31 12.67
CA ASP A 80 17.02 39.03 13.77
C ASP A 80 15.83 38.25 14.35
N ALA A 81 15.37 38.61 15.56
CA ALA A 81 14.21 37.98 16.22
C ALA A 81 12.93 38.00 15.37
N LEU A 82 12.75 39.06 14.57
CA LEU A 82 11.66 39.16 13.58
C LEU A 82 11.82 38.14 12.45
N ALA A 83 13.05 37.85 12.01
CA ALA A 83 13.33 36.83 10.99
C ALA A 83 12.94 35.43 11.47
N TRP A 84 13.17 35.14 12.75
CA TRP A 84 12.68 33.91 13.39
C TRP A 84 11.16 33.82 13.43
N GLY A 85 10.48 34.93 13.74
CA GLY A 85 9.02 35.01 13.72
C GLY A 85 8.44 34.71 12.34
N VAL A 86 9.00 35.32 11.29
CA VAL A 86 8.59 35.08 9.90
C VAL A 86 8.89 33.65 9.46
N ALA A 87 10.06 33.10 9.80
CA ALA A 87 10.42 31.73 9.47
C ALA A 87 9.47 30.71 10.11
N LEU A 88 9.08 30.90 11.38
CA LEU A 88 8.09 30.06 12.07
C LEU A 88 6.71 30.17 11.44
N LEU A 89 6.26 31.37 11.07
CA LEU A 89 4.98 31.59 10.39
C LEU A 89 4.94 30.90 9.03
N VAL A 90 6.04 30.95 8.29
CA VAL A 90 6.19 30.27 6.99
C VAL A 90 6.23 28.76 7.17
N MET A 91 6.94 28.25 8.18
CA MET A 91 6.96 26.82 8.50
C MET A 91 5.56 26.32 8.86
N LEU A 92 4.83 27.06 9.70
CA LEU A 92 3.47 26.73 10.11
C LEU A 92 2.49 26.77 8.94
N THR A 93 2.56 27.82 8.12
CA THR A 93 1.69 27.97 6.95
C THR A 93 1.98 26.91 5.89
N GLY A 94 3.26 26.62 5.63
CA GLY A 94 3.69 25.57 4.71
C GLY A 94 3.27 24.18 5.18
N TYR A 95 3.40 23.89 6.46
CA TYR A 95 2.97 22.62 7.04
C TYR A 95 1.44 22.48 7.06
N GLY A 96 0.71 23.56 7.34
CA GLY A 96 -0.75 23.60 7.28
C GLY A 96 -1.28 23.37 5.87
N LEU A 97 -0.65 23.98 4.86
CA LEU A 97 -0.99 23.76 3.46
C LEU A 97 -0.71 22.31 3.03
N LEU A 98 0.41 21.74 3.45
CA LEU A 98 0.74 20.34 3.22
C LEU A 98 -0.32 19.41 3.81
N ALA A 99 -0.70 19.62 5.07
CA ALA A 99 -1.72 18.84 5.75
C ALA A 99 -3.09 18.97 5.05
N LEU A 100 -3.46 20.17 4.60
CA LEU A 100 -4.69 20.40 3.85
C LEU A 100 -4.66 19.68 2.49
N LEU A 101 -3.52 19.67 1.80
CA LEU A 101 -3.34 18.99 0.53
C LEU A 101 -3.41 17.47 0.71
N GLU A 102 -2.78 16.91 1.74
CA GLU A 102 -2.90 15.49 2.09
C GLU A 102 -4.35 15.11 2.38
N HIS A 103 -5.06 15.94 3.15
CA HIS A 103 -6.47 15.74 3.46
C HIS A 103 -7.38 15.87 2.22
N ALA A 104 -7.04 16.76 1.30
CA ALA A 104 -7.75 16.91 0.02
C ALA A 104 -7.51 15.69 -0.88
N LEU A 105 -6.28 15.18 -0.97
CA LEU A 105 -5.93 13.98 -1.74
C LEU A 105 -6.63 12.72 -1.18
N VAL A 106 -6.69 12.57 0.14
CA VAL A 106 -7.43 11.47 0.79
C VAL A 106 -8.93 11.54 0.45
N ARG A 107 -9.50 12.75 0.38
CA ARG A 107 -10.92 12.95 0.00
C ARG A 107 -11.19 12.84 -1.49
N ALA A 108 -10.21 13.18 -2.34
CA ALA A 108 -10.31 13.15 -3.79
C ALA A 108 -10.14 11.73 -4.37
N ARG A 109 -9.60 10.79 -3.58
CA ARG A 109 -9.73 9.37 -3.91
C ARG A 109 -11.20 9.08 -4.15
N PRO A 110 -11.57 8.50 -5.32
CA PRO A 110 -12.93 8.10 -5.56
C PRO A 110 -13.35 7.22 -4.39
N ARG A 111 -14.27 7.73 -3.56
CA ARG A 111 -15.10 6.86 -2.76
C ARG A 111 -15.77 5.98 -3.80
N THR A 112 -15.32 4.73 -3.94
CA THR A 112 -16.08 3.68 -4.61
C THR A 112 -17.50 3.88 -4.12
N ASP A 113 -18.43 4.21 -5.03
CA ASP A 113 -19.77 4.72 -4.71
C ASP A 113 -20.35 3.95 -3.53
N ALA A 114 -20.13 4.49 -2.33
CA ALA A 114 -20.60 3.89 -1.12
C ALA A 114 -22.06 4.31 -1.11
N ALA A 115 -22.94 3.34 -1.33
CA ALA A 115 -24.38 3.56 -1.25
C ALA A 115 -24.68 4.43 -0.01
N PRO A 116 -25.56 5.43 -0.12
CA PRO A 116 -25.83 6.39 0.94
C PRO A 116 -26.00 5.64 2.26
N ALA A 117 -25.22 6.05 3.27
CA ALA A 117 -25.21 5.37 4.55
C ALA A 117 -26.65 5.33 5.09
N PRO A 118 -27.20 4.13 5.35
CA PRO A 118 -28.59 4.01 5.76
C PRO A 118 -28.81 4.76 7.07
N THR A 119 -29.95 5.43 7.17
CA THR A 119 -30.36 6.08 8.41
C THR A 119 -30.58 5.04 9.51
N TRP A 120 -30.47 5.42 10.78
CA TRP A 120 -30.73 4.50 11.91
C TRP A 120 -32.09 3.80 11.82
N ALA A 121 -33.10 4.50 11.30
CA ALA A 121 -34.43 3.95 11.07
C ALA A 121 -34.45 2.87 9.97
N GLU A 122 -33.61 2.99 8.93
CA GLU A 122 -33.45 1.99 7.88
C GLU A 122 -32.63 0.78 8.36
N LEU A 123 -31.62 1.02 9.21
CA LEU A 123 -30.85 -0.05 9.85
C LEU A 123 -31.73 -0.92 10.77
N ALA A 124 -32.61 -0.30 11.55
CA ALA A 124 -33.51 -1.01 12.45
C ALA A 124 -34.59 -1.84 11.72
N ARG A 125 -34.91 -1.49 10.46
CA ARG A 125 -35.90 -2.18 9.63
C ARG A 125 -35.27 -3.22 8.70
N ARG A 126 -33.95 -3.23 8.54
CA ARG A 126 -33.29 -4.28 7.77
C ARG A 126 -33.48 -5.60 8.51
N PRO A 127 -33.88 -6.68 7.83
CA PRO A 127 -33.82 -8.00 8.43
C PRO A 127 -32.40 -8.20 8.95
N VAL A 128 -32.28 -8.75 10.15
CA VAL A 128 -30.97 -9.11 10.72
C VAL A 128 -30.24 -9.88 9.63
N GLY A 129 -29.15 -9.29 9.12
CA GLY A 129 -28.37 -9.90 8.06
C GLY A 129 -27.90 -11.29 8.49
N PRO A 130 -27.37 -12.10 7.56
CA PRO A 130 -26.75 -13.36 7.94
C PRO A 130 -25.82 -13.11 9.15
N PRO A 131 -25.88 -13.97 10.18
CA PRO A 131 -25.21 -13.73 11.45
C PRO A 131 -23.76 -13.34 11.18
N ALA A 132 -23.34 -12.19 11.72
CA ALA A 132 -21.97 -11.72 11.56
C ALA A 132 -21.03 -12.82 12.06
N ARG A 133 -20.31 -13.44 11.13
CA ARG A 133 -19.39 -14.53 11.42
C ARG A 133 -18.00 -13.94 11.56
N ILE A 134 -17.38 -14.14 12.71
CA ILE A 134 -15.96 -13.85 12.89
C ILE A 134 -15.19 -14.86 12.04
N VAL A 135 -14.44 -14.34 11.07
CA VAL A 135 -13.56 -15.14 10.21
C VAL A 135 -12.17 -15.10 10.83
N GLU A 136 -11.80 -16.19 11.50
CA GLU A 136 -10.45 -16.36 12.03
C GLU A 136 -9.53 -16.86 10.91
N LEU A 137 -8.47 -16.10 10.64
CA LEU A 137 -7.48 -16.40 9.61
C LEU A 137 -6.29 -17.13 10.23
N VAL A 138 -5.91 -18.25 9.64
CA VAL A 138 -4.64 -18.91 9.93
C VAL A 138 -3.52 -18.16 9.19
N PRO A 139 -2.48 -17.68 9.87
CA PRO A 139 -1.42 -16.90 9.24
C PRO A 139 -0.60 -17.76 8.26
N PRO A 140 -0.10 -17.18 7.16
CA PRO A 140 0.74 -17.90 6.20
C PRO A 140 2.13 -18.17 6.77
N GLN A 141 2.58 -19.41 6.67
CA GLN A 141 3.94 -19.82 7.05
C GLN A 141 4.86 -19.73 5.83
N TRP A 142 5.58 -18.61 5.72
CA TRP A 142 6.46 -18.34 4.58
C TRP A 142 7.80 -19.07 4.70
N HIS A 143 8.15 -19.81 3.66
CA HIS A 143 9.44 -20.47 3.50
C HIS A 143 10.30 -19.73 2.48
N GLU A 144 11.55 -19.49 2.84
CA GLU A 144 12.58 -18.85 2.00
C GLU A 144 13.73 -19.82 1.68
N GLU A 145 13.66 -21.02 2.25
CA GLU A 145 14.64 -22.09 2.10
C GLU A 145 14.73 -22.55 0.63
N SER A 146 15.87 -23.12 0.27
CA SER A 146 16.07 -23.69 -1.07
C SER A 146 15.29 -24.99 -1.29
N SER A 147 14.90 -25.65 -0.21
CA SER A 147 14.17 -26.92 -0.23
C SER A 147 13.38 -27.07 1.06
N PHE A 148 12.11 -27.46 0.96
CA PHE A 148 11.26 -27.72 2.13
C PHE A 148 10.18 -28.77 1.80
N ALA A 149 9.58 -29.36 2.84
CA ALA A 149 8.63 -30.45 2.69
C ALA A 149 7.32 -30.00 2.01
N ASP A 150 6.79 -30.83 1.12
CA ASP A 150 5.44 -30.67 0.57
C ASP A 150 4.43 -31.37 1.51
N PRO A 151 3.38 -30.68 1.98
CA PRO A 151 2.34 -31.28 2.83
C PRO A 151 1.63 -32.49 2.21
N ARG A 152 1.59 -32.59 0.87
CA ARG A 152 1.04 -33.74 0.13
C ARG A 152 2.05 -34.86 -0.10
N GLY A 153 3.26 -34.73 0.47
CA GLY A 153 4.37 -35.65 0.30
C GLY A 153 5.35 -35.20 -0.78
N GLY A 154 6.63 -35.49 -0.55
CA GLY A 154 7.73 -35.04 -1.40
C GLY A 154 8.34 -33.72 -0.92
N VAL A 155 9.06 -33.05 -1.82
CA VAL A 155 9.88 -31.87 -1.53
C VAL A 155 9.62 -30.80 -2.57
N VAL A 156 9.49 -29.55 -2.11
CA VAL A 156 9.51 -28.37 -2.98
C VAL A 156 10.94 -27.88 -3.08
N GLU A 157 11.42 -27.69 -4.30
CA GLU A 157 12.75 -27.13 -4.55
C GLU A 157 12.65 -25.72 -5.12
N ARG A 158 13.41 -24.79 -4.57
CA ARG A 158 13.53 -23.42 -5.06
C ARG A 158 14.80 -23.28 -5.90
N HIS A 159 14.61 -22.93 -7.17
CA HIS A 159 15.67 -22.65 -8.14
C HIS A 159 15.59 -21.16 -8.53
N GLY A 160 16.38 -20.33 -7.84
CA GLY A 160 16.34 -18.87 -8.00
C GLY A 160 15.00 -18.27 -7.56
N GLN A 161 14.26 -17.67 -8.50
CA GLN A 161 12.91 -17.11 -8.28
C GLN A 161 11.78 -18.03 -8.74
N ALA A 162 12.06 -19.33 -8.87
CA ALA A 162 11.08 -20.33 -9.21
C ALA A 162 11.05 -21.46 -8.18
N PHE A 163 9.86 -21.96 -7.90
CA PHE A 163 9.61 -23.15 -7.10
C PHE A 163 9.22 -24.30 -8.03
N ARG A 164 9.74 -25.48 -7.76
CA ARG A 164 9.35 -26.74 -8.37
C ARG A 164 8.70 -27.61 -7.30
N LEU A 165 7.41 -27.89 -7.45
CA LEU A 165 6.67 -28.74 -6.53
C LEU A 165 6.99 -30.22 -6.80
N ALA A 166 6.61 -31.09 -5.85
CA ALA A 166 6.83 -32.53 -5.95
C ALA A 166 6.12 -33.17 -7.16
N ASP A 167 4.99 -32.59 -7.59
CA ASP A 167 4.24 -32.98 -8.79
C ASP A 167 4.89 -32.51 -10.11
N GLY A 168 6.05 -31.85 -10.03
CA GLY A 168 6.79 -31.30 -11.17
C GLY A 168 6.31 -29.92 -11.61
N THR A 169 5.25 -29.37 -11.01
CA THR A 169 4.76 -28.03 -11.34
C THR A 169 5.83 -26.98 -11.04
N ARG A 170 6.10 -26.13 -12.01
CA ARG A 170 7.03 -25.00 -11.87
C ARG A 170 6.28 -23.68 -11.75
N LEU A 171 6.53 -22.95 -10.67
CA LEU A 171 5.92 -21.65 -10.38
C LEU A 171 7.01 -20.59 -10.26
N ALA A 172 6.96 -19.55 -11.07
CA ALA A 172 7.98 -18.51 -11.10
C ALA A 172 7.44 -17.15 -10.64
N GLY A 173 8.30 -16.36 -10.01
CA GLY A 173 8.06 -14.94 -9.75
C GLY A 173 8.35 -14.47 -8.33
N GLY A 174 8.95 -15.28 -7.47
CA GLY A 174 9.19 -14.90 -6.09
C GLY A 174 10.23 -15.74 -5.37
N GLU A 175 10.65 -15.25 -4.21
CA GLU A 175 11.70 -15.86 -3.38
C GLU A 175 11.13 -16.56 -2.14
N ARG A 176 9.85 -16.31 -1.83
CA ARG A 176 9.15 -16.87 -0.67
C ARG A 176 7.89 -17.59 -1.13
N GLY A 177 7.68 -18.79 -0.59
CA GLY A 177 6.53 -19.64 -0.88
C GLY A 177 5.86 -20.10 0.41
N CYS A 178 4.56 -20.37 0.38
CA CYS A 178 3.86 -21.02 1.49
C CYS A 178 2.73 -21.92 1.00
N PHE A 179 2.40 -22.92 1.80
CA PHE A 179 1.23 -23.76 1.58
C PHE A 179 0.05 -23.29 2.45
N SER A 180 -1.16 -23.56 1.99
CA SER A 180 -2.31 -23.59 2.87
C SER A 180 -2.20 -24.75 3.88
N PRO A 181 -2.90 -24.68 5.03
CA PRO A 181 -2.82 -25.73 6.06
C PRO A 181 -3.22 -27.13 5.57
N ASP A 182 -4.10 -27.22 4.57
CA ASP A 182 -4.55 -28.45 3.91
C ASP A 182 -3.68 -28.83 2.69
N GLY A 183 -2.67 -28.03 2.36
CA GLY A 183 -1.76 -28.24 1.23
C GLY A 183 -2.40 -28.09 -0.15
N ARG A 184 -3.66 -27.65 -0.25
CA ARG A 184 -4.37 -27.42 -1.52
C ARG A 184 -3.77 -26.26 -2.30
N TRP A 185 -3.50 -25.15 -1.63
CA TRP A 185 -2.97 -23.95 -2.25
C TRP A 185 -1.48 -23.85 -2.03
N PHE A 186 -0.78 -23.42 -3.07
CA PHE A 186 0.58 -22.91 -2.94
C PHE A 186 0.61 -21.45 -3.35
N CYS A 187 1.18 -20.60 -2.49
CA CYS A 187 1.30 -19.18 -2.72
C CYS A 187 2.76 -18.77 -2.85
N VAL A 188 3.08 -17.95 -3.83
CA VAL A 188 4.40 -17.31 -4.00
C VAL A 188 4.24 -15.80 -3.85
N ALA A 189 5.06 -15.19 -3.00
CA ALA A 189 5.12 -13.74 -2.85
C ALA A 189 5.89 -13.12 -4.02
N LEU A 190 5.25 -12.22 -4.77
CA LEU A 190 5.84 -11.55 -5.94
C LEU A 190 6.47 -10.21 -5.55
N VAL A 191 7.57 -9.86 -6.21
CA VAL A 191 8.27 -8.57 -6.05
C VAL A 191 7.91 -7.64 -7.23
N PRO A 192 7.63 -6.34 -7.00
CA PRO A 192 7.67 -5.62 -5.72
C PRO A 192 6.43 -5.81 -4.83
N ARG A 193 5.24 -6.09 -5.40
CA ARG A 193 4.02 -6.35 -4.64
C ARG A 193 3.04 -7.20 -5.44
N GLY A 194 2.67 -8.35 -4.88
CA GLY A 194 1.70 -9.26 -5.49
C GLY A 194 1.81 -10.66 -4.92
N VAL A 195 0.88 -11.52 -5.33
CA VAL A 195 0.92 -12.95 -5.03
C VAL A 195 0.59 -13.77 -6.28
N LEU A 196 1.24 -14.92 -6.40
CA LEU A 196 0.85 -15.98 -7.33
C LEU A 196 0.26 -17.11 -6.49
N LEU A 197 -1.03 -17.38 -6.68
CA LEU A 197 -1.73 -18.51 -6.06
C LEU A 197 -1.85 -19.64 -7.08
N TYR A 198 -1.53 -20.85 -6.66
CA TYR A 198 -1.72 -22.07 -7.44
C TYR A 198 -2.70 -22.99 -6.71
N ASP A 199 -3.85 -23.23 -7.32
CA ASP A 199 -4.80 -24.26 -6.91
C ASP A 199 -4.31 -25.61 -7.43
N ARG A 200 -3.80 -26.45 -6.55
CA ARG A 200 -3.23 -27.76 -6.91
C ARG A 200 -4.30 -28.80 -7.25
N GLU A 201 -5.55 -28.59 -6.82
CA GLU A 201 -6.65 -29.52 -7.13
C GLU A 201 -7.21 -29.28 -8.52
N HIS A 202 -7.33 -28.02 -8.91
CA HIS A 202 -7.88 -27.63 -10.20
C HIS A 202 -6.80 -27.29 -11.24
N GLY A 203 -5.52 -27.28 -10.85
CA GLY A 203 -4.40 -26.91 -11.71
C GLY A 203 -4.44 -25.45 -12.18
N ARG A 204 -5.05 -24.54 -11.41
CA ARG A 204 -5.27 -23.14 -11.80
C ARG A 204 -4.27 -22.21 -11.16
N GLN A 205 -3.76 -21.26 -11.94
CA GLN A 205 -2.86 -20.21 -11.46
C GLN A 205 -3.56 -18.85 -11.48
N HIS A 206 -3.52 -18.15 -10.36
CA HIS A 206 -4.04 -16.80 -10.21
C HIS A 206 -2.91 -15.86 -9.84
N ARG A 207 -2.56 -14.96 -10.77
CA ARG A 207 -1.52 -13.95 -10.55
C ARG A 207 -2.18 -12.62 -10.22
N LEU A 208 -2.04 -12.18 -8.98
CA LEU A 208 -2.72 -11.01 -8.44
C LEU A 208 -1.67 -9.94 -8.12
N ARG A 209 -1.68 -8.85 -8.90
CA ARG A 209 -0.83 -7.68 -8.67
C ARG A 209 -1.43 -6.80 -7.58
N ASP A 210 -0.59 -6.18 -6.76
CA ASP A 210 -1.00 -5.30 -5.65
C ASP A 210 -1.84 -5.98 -4.55
N TRP A 211 -1.96 -7.31 -4.60
CA TRP A 211 -2.59 -8.12 -3.56
C TRP A 211 -1.53 -8.82 -2.71
N GLN A 212 -1.83 -8.96 -1.43
CA GLN A 212 -1.02 -9.67 -0.46
C GLN A 212 -1.87 -10.75 0.21
N LEU A 213 -1.27 -11.90 0.47
CA LEU A 213 -1.91 -12.96 1.24
C LEU A 213 -1.91 -12.57 2.72
N LEU A 214 -3.10 -12.42 3.28
CA LEU A 214 -3.29 -12.13 4.71
C LEU A 214 -3.32 -13.42 5.53
N GLY A 215 -3.96 -14.46 4.99
CA GLY A 215 -4.04 -15.76 5.65
C GLY A 215 -5.01 -16.71 4.97
N TRP A 216 -5.32 -17.79 5.67
CA TRP A 216 -6.16 -18.88 5.19
C TRP A 216 -7.40 -19.04 6.06
N HIS A 217 -8.54 -19.30 5.46
CA HIS A 217 -9.75 -19.68 6.19
C HIS A 217 -10.52 -20.73 5.43
N ALA A 218 -10.88 -21.82 6.11
CA ALA A 218 -11.59 -22.96 5.51
C ALA A 218 -10.91 -23.49 4.23
N GLY A 219 -9.57 -23.46 4.15
CA GLY A 219 -8.81 -23.90 2.97
C GLY A 219 -8.80 -22.91 1.80
N GLU A 220 -9.35 -21.70 1.96
CA GLU A 220 -9.33 -20.65 0.94
C GLU A 220 -8.36 -19.50 1.28
N PRO A 221 -7.70 -18.90 0.28
CA PRO A 221 -6.85 -17.74 0.49
C PRO A 221 -7.67 -16.47 0.72
N TRP A 222 -7.29 -15.73 1.76
CA TRP A 222 -7.80 -14.40 2.07
C TRP A 222 -6.73 -13.34 1.81
N LEU A 223 -7.13 -12.32 1.07
CA LEU A 223 -6.24 -11.35 0.43
C LEU A 223 -6.56 -9.93 0.86
N THR A 224 -5.55 -9.07 0.82
CA THR A 224 -5.72 -7.62 1.01
C THR A 224 -4.94 -6.82 -0.03
N ARG A 225 -5.41 -5.62 -0.37
CA ARG A 225 -4.67 -4.64 -1.19
C ARG A 225 -3.76 -3.72 -0.36
N GLY A 226 -3.80 -3.81 0.97
CA GLY A 226 -2.97 -3.04 1.89
C GLY A 226 -3.57 -2.95 3.29
N GLU A 227 -2.84 -2.34 4.23
CA GLU A 227 -3.25 -2.30 5.65
C GLU A 227 -4.62 -1.65 5.87
N ASP A 228 -4.97 -0.64 5.05
CA ASP A 228 -6.25 0.07 5.16
C ASP A 228 -7.40 -0.59 4.36
N SER A 229 -7.13 -1.69 3.64
CA SER A 229 -8.15 -2.39 2.85
C SER A 229 -8.76 -3.52 3.66
N PRO A 230 -10.10 -3.70 3.60
CA PRO A 230 -10.71 -4.89 4.18
C PRO A 230 -10.15 -6.15 3.51
N PRO A 231 -10.13 -7.28 4.22
CA PRO A 231 -9.73 -8.57 3.66
C PRO A 231 -10.85 -9.14 2.78
N PHE A 232 -10.47 -9.81 1.70
CA PHE A 232 -11.36 -10.40 0.72
C PHE A 232 -11.02 -11.88 0.51
N ALA A 233 -12.03 -12.72 0.37
CA ALA A 233 -11.81 -14.07 -0.15
C ALA A 233 -11.36 -14.00 -1.63
N LEU A 234 -10.64 -15.02 -2.11
CA LEU A 234 -10.15 -15.05 -3.49
C LEU A 234 -11.23 -14.78 -4.55
N ARG A 235 -12.41 -15.39 -4.38
CA ARG A 235 -13.56 -15.21 -5.30
C ARG A 235 -13.94 -13.73 -5.46
N ASP A 236 -13.97 -12.99 -4.35
CA ASP A 236 -14.31 -11.57 -4.33
C ASP A 236 -13.16 -10.73 -4.91
N ALA A 237 -11.91 -11.12 -4.62
CA ALA A 237 -10.73 -10.48 -5.18
C ALA A 237 -10.63 -10.66 -6.71
N LEU A 238 -11.15 -11.77 -7.25
CA LEU A 238 -11.27 -12.05 -8.68
C LEU A 238 -12.47 -11.34 -9.34
N GLY A 239 -13.39 -10.80 -8.55
CA GLY A 239 -14.64 -10.20 -9.05
C GLY A 239 -15.67 -11.24 -9.49
N GLU A 240 -15.50 -12.51 -9.12
CA GLU A 240 -16.47 -13.58 -9.33
C GLU A 240 -17.59 -13.47 -8.29
N HIS A 241 -18.44 -12.46 -8.44
CA HIS A 241 -19.72 -12.46 -7.75
C HIS A 241 -20.67 -13.36 -8.53
N ASP A 242 -21.07 -14.48 -7.90
CA ASP A 242 -22.27 -15.20 -8.33
C ASP A 242 -23.41 -14.19 -8.34
N GLY A 243 -23.91 -13.88 -9.53
CA GLY A 243 -25.11 -13.08 -9.74
C GLY A 243 -26.31 -13.80 -9.14
N THR A 244 -26.43 -13.75 -7.81
CA THR A 244 -27.66 -14.11 -7.10
C THR A 244 -28.63 -12.98 -7.35
N LYS A 245 -29.28 -13.06 -8.52
CA LYS A 245 -30.53 -12.38 -8.81
C LYS A 245 -31.45 -12.61 -7.58
N PRO A 246 -31.97 -11.55 -6.93
CA PRO A 246 -32.89 -11.75 -5.82
C PRO A 246 -34.11 -12.53 -6.32
N PRO A 247 -34.69 -13.44 -5.50
CA PRO A 247 -35.87 -14.17 -5.89
C PRO A 247 -36.98 -13.18 -6.23
N GLN A 248 -37.48 -13.24 -7.47
CA GLN A 248 -38.69 -12.51 -7.86
C GLN A 248 -39.82 -13.04 -6.99
N ALA A 249 -40.42 -12.16 -6.20
CA ALA A 249 -41.62 -12.47 -5.43
C ALA A 249 -42.74 -12.92 -6.39
N PRO A 250 -43.51 -13.96 -6.04
CA PRO A 250 -44.70 -14.33 -6.80
C PRO A 250 -45.70 -13.17 -6.80
N ARG A 251 -46.30 -12.92 -7.97
CA ARG A 251 -47.36 -11.92 -8.19
C ARG A 251 -48.62 -12.23 -7.39
#